data_AF-A0A3B9ZVZ7-F1
#
_entry.id   AF-A0A3B9ZVZ7-F1
#
_cell.length_a   1.000
_cell.length_b   1.000
_cell.length_c   1.000
_cell.angle_alpha   90.00
_cell.angle_beta   90.00
_cell.angle_gamma   90.00
#
_symmetry.space_group_name_H-M   'P 1'
#
loop_
_entity.id
_entity.type
_entity.pdbx_description
1 polymer ?
#
loop_
_entity_poly.entity_id
_entity_poly.type
_entity_poly.pdbx_seq_one_letter_code
_entity_poly.pdbx_strand_id
1 'polypeptide(L)'
;MEIDFTITEEKIEADFKRIANDLLNNWILKVEDALYRITELEFYYRNIESHNDTYIHGHKLQKEKGKWYFHGSGIDLTFGNGESHGGILIRAICKINDKHEKYCYGPLNCILEIFSNLTSIYKPEMSFCLIPAIEGMFIVEKPICAPRVGLNPEKDPIMYAKHYRYLVMPKQKHADKTAIVEAMKNQNYPEAEINNIWG
;
A
#
# COMPACT_ATOMS: atom_id res chain seq x y z
N MET A 1 5.90 12.56 -14.71
CA MET A 1 6.50 12.14 -13.42
C MET A 1 6.22 10.66 -13.28
N GLU A 2 7.18 9.88 -12.79
CA GLU A 2 7.04 8.44 -12.58
C GLU A 2 7.50 8.12 -11.15
N ILE A 3 6.98 7.02 -10.59
CA ILE A 3 7.38 6.56 -9.26
C ILE A 3 8.76 5.93 -9.34
N ASP A 4 9.66 6.34 -8.46
CA ASP A 4 10.95 5.68 -8.30
C ASP A 4 10.82 4.38 -7.50
N PHE A 5 10.61 3.29 -8.21
CA PHE A 5 10.55 1.94 -7.67
C PHE A 5 11.93 1.27 -7.48
N THR A 6 13.02 2.03 -7.40
CA THR A 6 14.35 1.45 -7.17
C THR A 6 14.44 0.82 -5.77
N ILE A 7 15.01 -0.38 -5.68
CA ILE A 7 15.30 -1.08 -4.43
C ILE A 7 16.81 -1.30 -4.37
N THR A 8 17.43 -0.89 -3.28
CA THR A 8 18.82 -1.15 -2.95
C THR A 8 18.87 -2.20 -1.84
N GLU A 9 19.53 -3.32 -2.10
CA GLU A 9 19.43 -4.52 -1.27
C GLU A 9 19.92 -4.30 0.17
N GLU A 10 20.86 -3.38 0.38
CA GLU A 10 21.37 -2.99 1.70
C GLU A 10 20.40 -2.09 2.49
N LYS A 11 19.39 -1.50 1.84
CA LYS A 11 18.50 -0.48 2.43
C LYS A 11 17.02 -0.68 2.09
N ILE A 12 16.60 -1.93 1.92
CA ILE A 12 15.24 -2.32 1.55
C ILE A 12 14.16 -1.60 2.38
N GLU A 13 14.32 -1.54 3.70
CA GLU A 13 13.34 -0.89 4.58
C GLU A 13 13.24 0.62 4.32
N ALA A 14 14.38 1.27 4.03
CA ALA A 14 14.41 2.70 3.69
C ALA A 14 13.78 2.96 2.31
N ASP A 15 14.00 2.07 1.35
CA ASP A 15 13.40 2.16 0.03
C ASP A 15 11.89 1.92 0.06
N PHE A 16 11.41 0.93 0.81
CA PHE A 16 9.97 0.73 1.02
C PHE A 16 9.34 1.95 1.67
N LYS A 17 9.99 2.53 2.69
CA LYS A 17 9.51 3.74 3.34
C LYS A 17 9.46 4.93 2.37
N ARG A 18 10.47 5.10 1.52
CA ARG A 18 10.50 6.16 0.49
C ARG A 18 9.36 5.97 -0.52
N ILE A 19 9.20 4.77 -1.06
CA ILE A 19 8.15 4.45 -2.04
C ILE A 19 6.76 4.61 -1.40
N ALA A 20 6.56 4.10 -0.18
CA ALA A 20 5.31 4.24 0.55
C ALA A 20 4.97 5.72 0.80
N ASN A 21 5.95 6.51 1.25
CA ASN A 21 5.74 7.94 1.47
C ASN A 21 5.35 8.67 0.18
N ASP A 22 5.98 8.32 -0.95
CA ASP A 22 5.62 8.89 -2.24
C ASP A 22 4.19 8.49 -2.64
N LEU A 23 3.87 7.20 -2.64
CA LEU A 23 2.54 6.69 -3.01
C LEU A 23 1.39 7.25 -2.15
N LEU A 24 1.60 7.38 -0.83
CA LEU A 24 0.55 7.78 0.12
C LEU A 24 0.33 9.30 0.15
N ASN A 25 1.30 10.11 -0.32
CA ASN A 25 1.26 11.56 -0.21
C ASN A 25 1.34 12.32 -1.54
N ASN A 26 1.86 11.72 -2.61
CA ASN A 26 2.11 12.42 -3.87
C ASN A 26 1.36 11.82 -5.07
N TRP A 27 0.59 10.75 -4.85
CA TRP A 27 -0.13 10.05 -5.92
C TRP A 27 -1.60 9.85 -5.59
N ILE A 28 -2.42 9.87 -6.64
CA ILE A 28 -3.85 9.64 -6.61
C ILE A 28 -4.16 8.46 -7.50
N LEU A 29 -4.94 7.53 -6.97
CA LEU A 29 -5.55 6.47 -7.74
C LEU A 29 -6.79 7.02 -8.45
N LYS A 30 -6.72 7.13 -9.77
CA LYS A 30 -7.82 7.56 -10.62
C LYS A 30 -8.51 6.36 -11.25
N VAL A 31 -9.83 6.31 -11.10
CA VAL A 31 -10.70 5.33 -11.75
C VAL A 31 -11.84 6.09 -12.41
N GLU A 32 -11.84 6.20 -13.74
CA GLU A 32 -12.74 7.11 -14.48
C GLU A 32 -12.71 8.52 -13.84
N ASP A 33 -13.86 9.01 -13.37
CA ASP A 33 -13.99 10.33 -12.71
C ASP A 33 -13.75 10.28 -11.19
N ALA A 34 -13.58 9.08 -10.62
CA ALA A 34 -13.34 8.91 -9.20
C ALA A 34 -11.85 9.02 -8.85
N LEU A 35 -11.55 9.85 -7.85
CA LEU A 35 -10.20 10.07 -7.34
C LEU A 35 -10.09 9.52 -5.92
N TYR A 36 -9.00 8.79 -5.65
CA TYR A 36 -8.74 8.21 -4.35
C TYR A 36 -7.32 8.51 -3.87
N ARG A 37 -7.20 8.82 -2.59
CA ARG A 37 -5.93 8.72 -1.86
C ARG A 37 -5.71 7.26 -1.49
N ILE A 38 -4.53 6.71 -1.75
CA ILE A 38 -4.14 5.41 -1.20
C ILE A 38 -3.75 5.64 0.26
N THR A 39 -4.26 4.83 1.19
CA THR A 39 -4.09 5.08 2.63
C THR A 39 -3.46 3.92 3.38
N GLU A 40 -3.37 2.73 2.78
CA GLU A 40 -2.68 1.59 3.35
C GLU A 40 -2.10 0.69 2.26
N LEU A 41 -0.83 0.29 2.42
CA LEU A 41 -0.05 -0.53 1.50
C LEU A 41 0.69 -1.66 2.23
N GLU A 42 0.93 -2.79 1.56
CA GLU A 42 1.87 -3.83 2.02
C GLU A 42 2.88 -4.17 0.93
N PHE A 43 4.16 -4.27 1.31
CA PHE A 43 5.24 -4.65 0.41
C PHE A 43 5.51 -6.16 0.48
N TYR A 44 5.72 -6.74 -0.69
CA TYR A 44 6.20 -8.10 -0.89
C TYR A 44 7.36 -8.04 -1.88
N TYR A 45 8.54 -8.52 -1.49
CA TYR A 45 9.73 -8.43 -2.33
C TYR A 45 10.61 -9.66 -2.19
N ARG A 46 10.94 -10.30 -3.32
CA ARG A 46 11.81 -11.47 -3.32
C ARG A 46 12.97 -11.28 -4.27
N ASN A 47 14.15 -11.13 -3.68
CA ASN A 47 15.46 -11.38 -4.27
C ASN A 47 16.06 -12.61 -3.59
N ILE A 48 16.41 -13.63 -4.36
CA ILE A 48 16.86 -14.92 -3.81
C ILE A 48 18.20 -14.82 -3.06
N GLU A 49 19.04 -13.84 -3.43
CA GLU A 49 20.39 -13.69 -2.88
C GLU A 49 20.41 -12.83 -1.62
N SER A 50 19.58 -11.78 -1.56
CA SER A 50 19.63 -10.78 -0.48
C SER A 50 18.36 -10.63 0.35
N HIS A 51 17.18 -10.93 -0.21
CA HIS A 51 15.92 -10.71 0.48
C HIS A 51 14.82 -11.66 0.02
N ASN A 52 14.75 -12.83 0.64
CA ASN A 52 13.82 -13.87 0.22
C ASN A 52 12.50 -13.80 1.00
N ASP A 53 11.61 -12.88 0.64
CA ASP A 53 10.26 -12.85 1.22
C ASP A 53 9.42 -14.02 0.68
N THR A 54 9.15 -14.99 1.54
CA THR A 54 8.41 -16.20 1.17
C THR A 54 6.91 -15.96 1.02
N TYR A 55 6.37 -14.82 1.45
CA TYR A 55 4.95 -14.49 1.33
C TYR A 55 4.55 -13.91 -0.03
N ILE A 56 5.51 -13.53 -0.87
CA ILE A 56 5.18 -13.08 -2.22
C ILE A 56 4.54 -14.20 -3.05
N HIS A 57 3.59 -13.85 -3.91
CA HIS A 57 2.97 -14.80 -4.85
C HIS A 57 3.99 -15.40 -5.83
N GLY A 58 4.97 -14.61 -6.27
CA GLY A 58 6.00 -15.05 -7.22
C GLY A 58 5.51 -15.16 -8.65
N HIS A 59 4.46 -14.41 -9.01
CA HIS A 59 3.92 -14.40 -10.37
C HIS A 59 4.85 -13.65 -11.32
N LYS A 60 4.90 -14.05 -12.60
CA LYS A 60 5.80 -13.45 -13.60
C LYS A 60 5.64 -11.93 -13.75
N LEU A 61 4.41 -11.40 -13.62
CA LEU A 61 4.17 -9.95 -13.67
C LEU A 61 4.88 -9.19 -12.54
N GLN A 62 5.11 -9.82 -11.39
CA GLN A 62 5.84 -9.19 -10.28
C GLN A 62 7.33 -9.00 -10.60
N LYS A 63 7.85 -9.59 -11.68
CA LYS A 63 9.19 -9.27 -12.21
C LYS A 63 9.21 -7.97 -13.02
N GLU A 64 8.04 -7.47 -13.43
CA GLU A 64 7.92 -6.23 -14.18
C GLU A 64 7.67 -5.05 -13.24
N LYS A 65 7.94 -3.83 -13.72
CA LYS A 65 7.71 -2.58 -13.00
C LYS A 65 6.51 -1.84 -13.58
N GLY A 66 5.70 -1.24 -12.72
CA GLY A 66 4.59 -0.37 -13.11
C GLY A 66 3.41 -1.10 -13.75
N LYS A 67 3.19 -2.37 -13.42
CA LYS A 67 2.01 -3.13 -13.85
C LYS A 67 1.01 -3.26 -12.72
N TRP A 68 -0.26 -3.44 -13.09
CA TRP A 68 -1.31 -3.90 -12.19
C TRP A 68 -1.25 -5.43 -12.13
N TYR A 69 -1.18 -6.00 -10.92
CA TYR A 69 -1.25 -7.44 -10.72
C TYR A 69 -2.41 -7.79 -9.79
N PHE A 70 -3.45 -8.42 -10.35
CA PHE A 70 -4.61 -8.90 -9.61
C PHE A 70 -4.42 -10.35 -9.15
N HIS A 71 -4.77 -10.62 -7.91
CA HIS A 71 -4.74 -11.96 -7.32
C HIS A 71 -5.87 -12.14 -6.30
N GLY A 72 -6.03 -13.35 -5.77
CA GLY A 72 -7.17 -13.69 -4.89
C GLY A 72 -7.25 -12.90 -3.58
N SER A 73 -6.23 -12.13 -3.23
CA SER A 73 -6.21 -11.32 -2.01
C SER A 73 -6.31 -9.83 -2.26
N GLY A 74 -6.20 -9.36 -3.51
CA GLY A 74 -6.12 -7.93 -3.78
C GLY A 74 -5.54 -7.55 -5.14
N ILE A 75 -5.12 -6.29 -5.21
CA ILE A 75 -4.43 -5.72 -6.37
C ILE A 75 -3.11 -5.11 -5.93
N ASP A 76 -2.08 -5.45 -6.68
CA ASP A 76 -0.71 -4.98 -6.48
C ASP A 76 -0.28 -3.98 -7.56
N LEU A 77 0.58 -3.04 -7.15
CA LEU A 77 1.53 -2.37 -8.04
C LEU A 77 2.81 -3.21 -8.13
N THR A 78 3.24 -3.58 -9.33
CA THR A 78 4.47 -4.37 -9.48
C THR A 78 5.72 -3.49 -9.54
N PHE A 79 6.84 -3.96 -8.96
CA PHE A 79 8.09 -3.20 -8.92
C PHE A 79 9.36 -4.06 -9.11
N GLY A 80 9.22 -5.26 -9.70
CA GLY A 80 10.37 -6.10 -10.02
C GLY A 80 11.31 -5.47 -11.05
N ASN A 81 12.47 -6.11 -11.23
CA ASN A 81 13.53 -5.67 -12.14
C ASN A 81 13.93 -6.74 -13.18
N GLY A 82 13.06 -7.73 -13.43
CA GLY A 82 13.33 -8.89 -14.30
C GLY A 82 13.93 -10.09 -13.56
N GLU A 83 14.71 -9.84 -12.52
CA GLU A 83 15.38 -10.86 -11.71
C GLU A 83 14.61 -11.11 -10.41
N SER A 84 14.36 -10.04 -9.67
CA SER A 84 13.57 -10.02 -8.43
C SER A 84 12.08 -9.87 -8.70
N HIS A 85 11.26 -10.29 -7.73
CA HIS A 85 9.82 -10.11 -7.75
C HIS A 85 9.42 -9.02 -6.75
N GLY A 86 8.55 -8.11 -7.13
CA GLY A 86 8.01 -7.06 -6.25
C GLY A 86 6.53 -6.82 -6.48
N GLY A 87 5.74 -6.77 -5.41
CA GLY A 87 4.33 -6.38 -5.40
C GLY A 87 4.00 -5.50 -4.20
N ILE A 88 3.28 -4.41 -4.42
CA ILE A 88 2.76 -3.51 -3.37
C ILE A 88 1.24 -3.63 -3.36
N LEU A 89 0.70 -4.35 -2.37
CA LEU A 89 -0.72 -4.57 -2.21
C LEU A 89 -1.42 -3.30 -1.72
N ILE A 90 -2.46 -2.87 -2.42
CA ILE A 90 -3.34 -1.78 -1.97
C ILE A 90 -4.38 -2.32 -0.99
N ARG A 91 -4.38 -1.82 0.25
CA ARG A 91 -5.24 -2.31 1.34
C ARG A 91 -6.33 -1.36 1.77
N ALA A 92 -6.12 -0.07 1.60
CA ALA A 92 -7.13 0.94 1.87
C ALA A 92 -6.99 2.11 0.90
N ILE A 93 -8.14 2.68 0.54
CA ILE A 93 -8.26 3.87 -0.30
C ILE A 93 -9.32 4.79 0.29
N CYS A 94 -9.14 6.10 0.14
CA CYS A 94 -10.08 7.11 0.60
C CYS A 94 -10.52 7.96 -0.59
N LYS A 95 -11.84 8.06 -0.85
CA LYS A 95 -12.38 8.85 -1.95
C LYS A 95 -12.19 10.34 -1.68
N ILE A 96 -11.57 11.04 -2.62
CA ILE A 96 -11.35 12.48 -2.57
C ILE A 96 -12.61 13.16 -3.12
N ASN A 97 -13.43 13.77 -2.26
CA ASN A 97 -14.57 14.59 -2.66
C ASN A 97 -14.94 15.62 -1.57
N ASP A 98 -15.68 16.66 -1.97
CA ASP A 98 -15.97 17.82 -1.11
C ASP A 98 -17.07 17.60 -0.06
N LYS A 99 -17.80 16.48 -0.11
CA LYS A 99 -19.07 16.31 0.63
C LYS A 99 -19.02 15.22 1.69
N HIS A 100 -18.41 14.08 1.39
CA HIS A 100 -18.33 12.93 2.28
C HIS A 100 -17.09 12.10 2.02
N GLU A 101 -16.21 12.00 3.01
CA GLU A 101 -15.09 11.09 2.98
C GLU A 101 -15.60 9.62 2.95
N LYS A 102 -15.36 8.91 1.85
CA LYS A 102 -15.64 7.47 1.76
C LYS A 102 -14.33 6.72 1.93
N TYR A 103 -14.14 6.19 3.13
CA TYR A 103 -12.99 5.37 3.47
C TYR A 103 -13.27 3.89 3.20
N CYS A 104 -12.53 3.30 2.27
CA CYS A 104 -12.64 1.90 1.88
C CYS A 104 -11.44 1.14 2.43
N TYR A 105 -11.71 0.14 3.28
CA TYR A 105 -10.68 -0.65 3.93
C TYR A 105 -10.85 -2.14 3.68
N GLY A 106 -9.73 -2.81 3.45
CA GLY A 106 -9.61 -4.21 3.07
C GLY A 106 -9.32 -4.33 1.57
N PRO A 107 -8.32 -5.13 1.16
CA PRO A 107 -7.86 -5.15 -0.23
C PRO A 107 -8.93 -5.57 -1.24
N LEU A 108 -9.80 -6.52 -0.87
CA LEU A 108 -10.95 -6.91 -1.71
C LEU A 108 -12.05 -5.84 -1.76
N ASN A 109 -12.22 -5.06 -0.69
CA ASN A 109 -13.16 -3.93 -0.70
C ASN A 109 -12.63 -2.78 -1.56
N CYS A 110 -11.32 -2.56 -1.60
CA CYS A 110 -10.69 -1.62 -2.53
C CYS A 110 -10.97 -2.02 -3.99
N ILE A 111 -10.81 -3.30 -4.34
CA ILE A 111 -11.17 -3.81 -5.67
C ILE A 111 -12.65 -3.54 -5.95
N LEU A 112 -13.55 -3.93 -5.04
CA LEU A 112 -14.98 -3.73 -5.24
C LEU A 112 -15.30 -2.25 -5.49
N GLU A 113 -14.68 -1.34 -4.73
CA GLU A 113 -14.83 0.09 -4.92
C GLU A 113 -14.34 0.54 -6.30
N ILE A 114 -13.09 0.20 -6.65
CA ILE A 114 -12.48 0.55 -7.93
C ILE A 114 -13.40 0.12 -9.08
N PHE A 115 -13.79 -1.15 -9.11
CA PHE A 115 -14.62 -1.69 -10.20
C PHE A 115 -16.05 -1.16 -10.19
N SER A 116 -16.61 -0.76 -9.03
CA SER A 116 -17.94 -0.12 -8.97
C SER A 116 -17.99 1.28 -9.57
N ASN A 117 -16.84 1.93 -9.77
CA ASN A 117 -16.76 3.25 -10.41
C ASN A 117 -16.51 3.15 -11.93
N LEU A 118 -16.41 1.94 -12.49
CA LEU A 118 -16.37 1.76 -13.94
C LEU A 118 -17.75 2.05 -14.53
N THR A 119 -17.80 2.87 -15.58
CA THR A 119 -19.05 3.45 -16.07
C THR A 119 -19.99 2.45 -16.71
N SER A 120 -19.47 1.55 -17.57
CA SER A 120 -20.31 0.65 -18.37
C SER A 120 -19.48 -0.46 -19.00
N ILE A 121 -20.06 -1.66 -19.10
CA ILE A 121 -19.50 -2.80 -19.83
C ILE A 121 -19.46 -2.58 -21.36
N TYR A 122 -20.13 -1.53 -21.86
CA TYR A 122 -20.19 -1.19 -23.28
C TYR A 122 -19.23 -0.06 -23.67
N LYS A 123 -18.53 0.56 -22.70
CA LYS A 123 -17.54 1.61 -22.99
C LYS A 123 -16.20 0.93 -23.26
N PRO A 124 -15.62 1.07 -24.46
CA PRO A 124 -14.38 0.38 -24.81
C PRO A 124 -13.15 1.00 -24.13
N GLU A 125 -13.20 2.28 -23.76
CA GLU A 125 -12.12 2.96 -23.03
C GLU A 125 -12.37 2.93 -21.52
N MET A 126 -11.31 2.58 -20.78
CA MET A 126 -11.28 2.63 -19.32
C MET A 126 -10.04 3.40 -18.85
N SER A 127 -10.21 4.26 -17.84
CA SER A 127 -9.12 4.94 -17.14
C SER A 127 -8.95 4.34 -15.75
N PHE A 128 -7.82 3.65 -15.53
CA PHE A 128 -7.40 3.16 -14.23
C PHE A 128 -5.89 3.32 -14.06
N CYS A 129 -5.47 4.38 -13.38
CA CYS A 129 -4.06 4.78 -13.31
C CYS A 129 -3.72 5.55 -12.03
N LEU A 130 -2.43 5.79 -11.82
CA LEU A 130 -1.94 6.74 -10.84
C LEU A 130 -1.66 8.08 -11.53
N ILE A 131 -2.08 9.17 -10.90
CA ILE A 131 -1.75 10.54 -11.32
C ILE A 131 -1.10 11.30 -10.17
N PRO A 132 -0.23 12.31 -10.43
CA PRO A 132 0.33 13.14 -9.38
C PRO A 132 -0.77 13.86 -8.59
N ALA A 133 -0.61 13.92 -7.26
CA ALA A 133 -1.46 14.72 -6.40
C ALA A 133 -1.21 16.21 -6.64
N ILE A 134 -2.27 17.01 -6.56
CA ILE A 134 -2.17 18.47 -6.57
C ILE A 134 -2.01 18.93 -5.11
N GLU A 135 -1.18 19.95 -4.90
CA GLU A 135 -0.99 20.55 -3.58
C GLU A 135 -2.33 20.93 -2.94
N GLY A 136 -2.52 20.56 -1.67
CA GLY A 136 -3.74 20.84 -0.92
C GLY A 136 -4.89 19.85 -1.12
N MET A 137 -4.76 18.83 -1.99
CA MET A 137 -5.83 17.82 -2.17
C MET A 137 -6.09 16.97 -0.92
N PHE A 138 -5.08 16.73 -0.10
CA PHE A 138 -5.19 16.09 1.21
C PHE A 138 -3.98 16.47 2.07
N ILE A 139 -4.10 16.28 3.39
CA ILE A 139 -3.03 16.56 4.34
C ILE A 139 -1.93 15.50 4.17
N VAL A 140 -0.71 15.96 3.93
CA VAL A 140 0.47 15.10 3.91
C VAL A 140 0.70 14.55 5.32
N GLU A 141 0.84 13.23 5.41
CA GLU A 141 1.01 12.53 6.68
C GLU A 141 2.27 11.67 6.62
N LYS A 142 3.00 11.61 7.73
CA LYS A 142 4.11 10.67 7.87
C LYS A 142 3.56 9.25 7.96
N PRO A 143 3.93 8.32 7.06
CA PRO A 143 3.42 6.96 7.14
C PRO A 143 3.87 6.26 8.42
N ILE A 144 2.94 5.58 9.08
CA ILE A 144 3.22 4.63 10.15
C ILE A 144 3.52 3.28 9.50
N CYS A 145 4.61 2.62 9.90
CA CYS A 145 4.89 1.25 9.48
C CYS A 145 4.58 0.23 10.58
N ALA A 146 4.11 -0.95 10.17
CA ALA A 146 3.65 -2.03 11.03
C ALA A 146 3.84 -3.40 10.36
N PRO A 147 3.67 -4.51 11.09
CA PRO A 147 3.62 -5.84 10.49
C PRO A 147 2.48 -5.96 9.47
N ARG A 148 2.68 -6.84 8.49
CA ARG A 148 1.67 -7.18 7.48
C ARG A 148 0.58 -8.06 8.09
N VAL A 149 -0.59 -8.07 7.44
CA VAL A 149 -1.81 -8.68 7.96
C VAL A 149 -2.14 -9.96 7.21
N GLY A 150 -2.57 -10.99 7.93
CA GLY A 150 -3.06 -12.24 7.33
C GLY A 150 -1.95 -13.19 6.89
N LEU A 151 -0.72 -12.96 7.35
CA LEU A 151 0.40 -13.85 7.13
C LEU A 151 0.41 -14.98 8.17
N ASN A 152 0.73 -16.21 7.77
CA ASN A 152 0.92 -17.32 8.70
C ASN A 152 2.33 -17.23 9.34
N PRO A 153 2.47 -16.97 10.65
CA PRO A 153 3.78 -16.82 11.30
C PRO A 153 4.65 -18.08 11.22
N GLU A 154 4.07 -19.27 11.12
CA GLU A 154 4.83 -20.53 11.05
C GLU A 154 5.60 -20.69 9.73
N LYS A 155 5.12 -20.06 8.65
CA LYS A 155 5.73 -20.17 7.32
C LYS A 155 7.11 -19.50 7.28
N ASP A 156 7.22 -18.31 7.86
CA ASP A 156 8.43 -17.50 7.87
C ASP A 156 8.35 -16.45 8.99
N PRO A 157 8.77 -16.81 10.22
CA PRO A 157 8.66 -15.92 11.39
C PRO A 157 9.43 -14.61 11.21
N ILE A 158 10.51 -14.62 10.43
CA ILE A 158 11.34 -13.45 10.20
C ILE A 158 10.58 -12.45 9.33
N MET A 159 10.07 -12.89 8.17
CA MET A 159 9.32 -12.02 7.26
C MET A 159 7.94 -11.65 7.80
N TYR A 160 7.36 -12.49 8.65
CA TYR A 160 6.12 -12.19 9.38
C TYR A 160 6.26 -10.94 10.26
N ALA A 161 7.36 -10.85 11.02
CA ALA A 161 7.61 -9.76 11.97
C ALA A 161 8.05 -8.44 11.32
N LYS A 162 8.38 -8.43 10.01
CA LYS A 162 8.87 -7.24 9.31
C LYS A 162 7.79 -6.17 9.17
N HIS A 163 8.18 -4.91 9.38
CA HIS A 163 7.30 -3.74 9.28
C HIS A 163 7.08 -3.27 7.83
N TYR A 164 6.56 -4.15 6.99
CA TYR A 164 6.37 -3.91 5.54
C TYR A 164 4.96 -3.44 5.16
N ARG A 165 4.15 -3.10 6.15
CA ARG A 165 2.86 -2.43 5.97
C ARG A 165 3.02 -0.95 6.29
N TYR A 166 2.46 -0.08 5.48
CA TYR A 166 2.53 1.37 5.65
C TYR A 166 1.13 1.97 5.56
N LEU A 167 0.79 2.89 6.47
CA LEU A 167 -0.52 3.54 6.50
C LEU A 167 -0.44 5.02 6.88
N VAL A 168 -1.43 5.77 6.38
CA VAL A 168 -1.80 7.14 6.79
C VAL A 168 -3.28 7.15 7.17
N MET A 169 -3.76 8.28 7.69
CA MET A 169 -5.11 8.42 8.24
C MET A 169 -5.40 7.42 9.38
N PRO A 170 -4.51 7.31 10.38
CA PRO A 170 -4.55 6.20 11.34
C PRO A 170 -5.82 6.17 12.21
N LYS A 171 -6.58 7.29 12.29
CA LYS A 171 -7.89 7.34 12.96
C LYS A 171 -8.98 6.54 12.24
N GLN A 172 -8.78 6.23 10.96
CA GLN A 172 -9.70 5.41 10.18
C GLN A 172 -9.56 3.92 10.54
N LYS A 173 -10.43 3.08 9.97
CA LYS A 173 -10.42 1.63 10.23
C LYS A 173 -9.18 0.99 9.60
N HIS A 174 -8.35 0.35 10.42
CA HIS A 174 -7.21 -0.45 9.96
C HIS A 174 -7.25 -1.87 10.57
N ALA A 175 -6.59 -2.83 9.91
CA ALA A 175 -6.41 -4.17 10.47
C ALA A 175 -5.49 -4.09 11.68
N ASP A 176 -5.76 -4.95 12.67
CA ASP A 176 -4.82 -5.27 13.74
C ASP A 176 -4.24 -4.02 14.42
N LYS A 177 -5.14 -3.19 14.95
CA LYS A 177 -4.79 -1.94 15.66
C LYS A 177 -3.74 -2.17 16.75
N THR A 178 -3.80 -3.31 17.45
CA THR A 178 -2.83 -3.68 18.48
C THR A 178 -1.42 -3.80 17.91
N ALA A 179 -1.24 -4.54 16.81
CA ALA A 179 0.06 -4.66 16.17
C ALA A 179 0.59 -3.30 15.66
N ILE A 180 -0.28 -2.40 15.20
CA ILE A 180 0.17 -1.05 14.80
C ILE A 180 0.62 -0.24 16.03
N VAL A 181 -0.13 -0.26 17.13
CA VAL A 181 0.26 0.40 18.39
C VAL A 181 1.60 -0.13 18.90
N GLU A 182 1.81 -1.44 18.90
CA GLU A 182 3.07 -2.06 19.31
C GLU A 182 4.22 -1.65 18.40
N ALA A 183 4.00 -1.65 17.08
CA ALA A 183 5.00 -1.18 16.12
C ALA A 183 5.37 0.30 16.32
N MET A 184 4.39 1.16 16.64
CA MET A 184 4.63 2.57 16.97
C MET A 184 5.48 2.72 18.24
N LYS A 185 5.17 1.97 19.30
CA LYS A 185 5.96 1.97 20.54
C LYS A 185 7.41 1.55 20.28
N ASN A 186 7.62 0.48 19.52
CA ASN A 186 8.95 -0.01 19.14
C ASN A 186 9.75 0.97 18.28
N GLN A 187 9.06 1.89 17.59
CA GLN A 187 9.65 2.96 16.80
C GLN A 187 9.77 4.29 17.57
N ASN A 188 9.58 4.26 18.90
CA ASN A 188 9.71 5.42 19.80
C ASN A 188 8.73 6.57 19.50
N TYR A 189 7.52 6.25 19.00
CA TYR A 189 6.47 7.26 18.94
C TYR A 189 6.08 7.71 20.37
N PRO A 190 5.89 9.01 20.62
CA PRO A 190 5.43 9.50 21.92
C PRO A 190 4.08 8.88 22.30
N GLU A 191 3.92 8.49 23.56
CA GLU A 191 2.67 7.92 24.07
C GLU A 191 1.47 8.88 23.87
N ALA A 192 1.70 10.19 24.03
CA ALA A 192 0.70 11.21 23.76
C ALA A 192 0.25 11.23 22.28
N GLU A 193 1.14 10.93 21.34
CA GLU A 193 0.80 10.85 19.91
C GLU A 193 -0.06 9.61 19.63
N ILE A 194 0.33 8.45 20.18
CA ILE A 194 -0.44 7.21 20.07
C ILE A 194 -1.85 7.39 20.66
N ASN A 195 -1.95 7.99 21.84
CA ASN A 195 -3.24 8.25 22.50
C ASN A 195 -4.10 9.23 21.68
N ASN A 196 -3.52 10.32 21.16
CA ASN A 196 -4.27 11.26 20.29
C ASN A 196 -4.83 10.61 19.01
N ILE A 197 -4.18 9.56 18.49
CA ILE A 197 -4.65 8.82 17.32
C ILE A 197 -5.76 7.82 17.72
N TRP A 198 -5.65 7.16 18.88
CA TRP A 198 -6.41 5.92 19.13
C TRP A 198 -7.07 5.75 20.49
N GLY A 199 -6.97 6.72 21.40
CA GLY A 199 -7.53 6.69 22.75
C GLY A 199 -6.74 7.53 23.72
#